data_AF-A0A9D4JCU2-F1
#
_entry.id   AF-A0A9D4JCU2-F1
#
_cell.length_a   1.000
_cell.length_b   1.000
_cell.length_c   1.000
_cell.angle_alpha   90.00
_cell.angle_beta   90.00
_cell.angle_gamma   90.00
#
_symmetry.space_group_name_H-M   'P 1'
#
loop_
_entity.id
_entity.type
_entity.pdbx_description
1 polymer ?
#
loop_
_entity_poly.entity_id
_entity_poly.type
_entity_poly.pdbx_seq_one_letter_code
_entity_poly.pdbx_strand_id
1 'polypeptide(L)' 'MRELGRFLVRARMYDNEIHVHLRDIIDATTFPLVVTVTNALCQYDEETKKYTNPFLALKLGHLLKKAARILTT' A
#
# COMPACT_ATOMS: atom_id res chain seq x y z
N MET A 1 -10.91 -5.91 -0.09
CA MET A 1 -10.52 -5.93 -1.53
C MET A 1 -10.66 -4.56 -2.18
N ARG A 2 -11.74 -3.78 -1.92
CA ARG A 2 -11.88 -2.41 -2.45
C ARG A 2 -10.74 -1.46 -2.05
N GLU A 3 -10.26 -1.54 -0.81
CA GLU A 3 -9.12 -0.72 -0.36
C GLU A 3 -7.82 -1.05 -1.09
N LEU A 4 -7.63 -2.34 -1.42
CA LEU A 4 -6.47 -2.84 -2.15
C LEU A 4 -6.45 -2.30 -3.60
N GLY A 5 -7.64 -2.24 -4.24
CA GLY A 5 -7.80 -1.60 -5.54
C GLY A 5 -7.53 -0.09 -5.49
N ARG A 6 -8.01 0.61 -4.45
CA ARG A 6 -7.69 2.04 -4.24
C ARG A 6 -6.20 2.28 -4.02
N PHE A 7 -5.54 1.36 -3.31
CA PHE A 7 -4.10 1.37 -3.10
C PHE A 7 -3.33 1.21 -4.41
N LEU A 8 -3.69 0.25 -5.26
CA LEU A 8 -3.10 0.08 -6.59
C LEU A 8 -3.27 1.33 -7.47
N VAL A 9 -4.47 1.91 -7.50
CA VAL A 9 -4.72 3.15 -8.27
C VAL A 9 -3.86 4.30 -7.76
N ARG A 10 -3.70 4.43 -6.44
CA ARG A 10 -2.83 5.45 -5.85
C ARG A 10 -1.36 5.17 -6.09
N ALA A 11 -0.91 3.92 -5.97
CA ALA A 11 0.47 3.53 -6.27
C ALA A 11 0.85 3.90 -7.71
N ARG A 12 -0.07 3.69 -8.67
CA ARG A 12 0.10 4.10 -10.07
C ARG A 12 0.23 5.61 -10.28
N MET A 13 -0.33 6.43 -9.38
CA MET A 13 -0.15 7.88 -9.43
C MET A 13 1.24 8.32 -8.93
N TYR A 14 1.86 7.53 -8.05
CA TYR A 14 3.21 7.80 -7.54
C TYR A 14 4.30 7.27 -8.48
N ASP A 15 4.04 6.15 -9.16
CA ASP A 15 4.95 5.59 -10.14
C ASP A 15 4.16 5.00 -11.31
N ASN A 16 4.33 5.58 -12.50
CA ASN A 16 3.56 5.21 -13.69
C ASN A 16 4.13 3.99 -14.44
N GLU A 17 5.37 3.59 -14.15
CA GLU A 17 6.11 2.59 -14.94
C GLU A 17 6.20 1.22 -14.26
N ILE A 18 6.25 1.16 -12.92
CA ILE A 18 6.77 -0.02 -12.22
C ILE A 18 5.66 -0.81 -11.50
N HIS A 19 4.49 -0.24 -11.20
CA HIS A 19 3.53 -0.83 -10.25
C HIS A 19 2.14 -1.10 -10.81
N VAL A 20 2.07 -1.65 -12.03
CA VAL A 20 0.80 -2.04 -12.66
C VAL A 20 0.21 -3.29 -12.00
N HIS A 21 1.06 -4.17 -11.45
CA HIS A 21 0.63 -5.44 -10.89
C HIS A 21 0.87 -5.54 -9.40
N LEU A 22 0.00 -6.29 -8.74
CA LEU A 22 0.11 -6.57 -7.32
C LEU A 22 1.44 -7.24 -6.96
N ARG A 23 2.00 -8.03 -7.89
CA ARG A 23 3.25 -8.78 -7.73
C ARG A 23 4.46 -7.87 -7.53
N ASP A 24 4.56 -6.80 -8.32
CA ASP A 24 5.64 -5.82 -8.21
C ASP A 24 5.63 -5.11 -6.86
N ILE A 25 4.43 -4.85 -6.32
CA ILE A 25 4.26 -4.11 -5.06
C ILE A 25 4.54 -4.96 -3.81
N ILE A 26 4.58 -6.27 -3.98
CA ILE A 26 4.90 -7.21 -2.90
C ILE A 26 6.42 -7.40 -2.77
N ASP A 27 7.18 -6.96 -3.77
CA ASP A 27 8.63 -7.04 -3.73
C ASP A 27 9.22 -6.12 -2.66
N ALA A 28 10.21 -6.61 -1.92
CA ALA A 28 10.86 -5.86 -0.83
C ALA A 28 11.55 -4.58 -1.33
N THR A 29 11.96 -4.52 -2.59
CA THR A 29 12.55 -3.32 -3.20
C THR A 29 11.55 -2.16 -3.32
N THR A 30 10.25 -2.47 -3.37
CA THR A 30 9.17 -1.47 -3.53
C THR A 30 8.49 -1.12 -2.20
N PHE A 31 8.90 -1.76 -1.10
CA PHE A 31 8.42 -1.48 0.25
C PHE A 31 8.40 0.02 0.64
N PRO A 32 9.44 0.84 0.36
CA PRO A 32 9.37 2.26 0.67
C PRO A 32 8.22 2.97 -0.07
N LEU A 33 7.96 2.61 -1.32
CA LEU A 33 6.83 3.15 -2.09
C LEU A 33 5.49 2.70 -1.50
N VAL A 34 5.39 1.44 -1.06
CA VAL A 34 4.19 0.92 -0.35
C VAL A 34 3.88 1.75 0.89
N VAL A 35 4.90 2.07 1.68
CA VAL A 35 4.75 2.89 2.89
C VAL A 35 4.27 4.30 2.52
N THR A 36 4.90 4.94 1.52
CA THR A 36 4.50 6.28 1.04
C THR A 36 3.05 6.31 0.56
N VAL A 37 2.64 5.34 -0.25
CA VAL A 37 1.26 5.25 -0.76
C VAL A 37 0.28 4.97 0.37
N THR A 38 0.65 4.12 1.34
CA THR A 38 -0.17 3.82 2.52
C THR A 38 -0.35 5.06 3.40
N ASN A 39 0.71 5.83 3.61
CA ASN A 39 0.69 7.08 4.35
C ASN A 39 -0.22 8.10 3.66
N ALA A 40 -0.10 8.25 2.34
CA ALA A 40 -0.98 9.12 1.56
C ALA A 40 -2.46 8.69 1.61
N LEU A 41 -2.74 7.38 1.64
CA LEU A 41 -4.10 6.85 1.73
C LEU A 41 -4.71 6.96 3.13
N CYS A 42 -3.89 6.80 4.15
CA CYS A 42 -4.33 6.82 5.55
C CYS A 42 -4.25 8.21 6.19
N GLN A 43 -3.89 9.23 5.39
CA GLN A 43 -3.64 10.60 5.83
C GLN A 43 -2.74 10.58 7.07
N TYR A 44 -1.57 9.97 6.90
CA TYR A 44 -0.52 10.00 7.91
C TYR A 44 -0.01 11.42 8.03
N ASP A 45 -0.05 11.93 9.25
CA ASP A 45 0.43 13.24 9.61
C ASP A 45 1.87 13.10 10.13
N GLU A 46 2.84 13.64 9.39
CA GLU A 46 4.27 13.53 9.72
C GLU A 46 4.62 14.29 11.01
N GLU A 47 3.92 15.38 11.31
CA GLU A 47 4.17 16.23 12.48
C GLU A 47 3.75 15.54 13.78
N THR A 48 2.57 14.93 13.79
CA THR A 48 2.02 14.22 14.95
C THR A 48 2.35 12.73 14.96
N LYS A 49 2.93 12.20 13.87
CA LYS A 49 3.19 10.76 13.64
C LYS A 49 1.94 9.89 13.80
N LYS A 50 0.78 10.42 13.43
CA LYS A 50 -0.51 9.75 13.60
C LYS A 50 -1.18 9.52 12.26
N TYR A 51 -1.84 8.37 12.16
CA TYR A 51 -2.78 8.12 11.08
C TYR A 51 -4.12 8.74 11.43
N THR A 52 -4.69 9.53 10.53
CA THR A 52 -6.09 9.96 10.66
C THR A 52 -7.03 8.75 10.66
N ASN A 53 -6.66 7.69 9.94
CA ASN A 53 -7.44 6.46 9.86
C ASN A 53 -6.60 5.20 10.10
N PRO A 54 -6.26 4.88 11.36
CA PRO A 54 -5.37 3.76 11.69
C PRO A 54 -5.97 2.38 11.32
N PHE A 55 -7.30 2.26 11.35
CA PHE A 55 -7.99 1.04 10.92
C PHE A 55 -7.78 0.75 9.42
N LEU A 56 -7.69 1.80 8.59
CA LEU A 56 -7.44 1.66 7.17
C LEU A 56 -6.02 1.13 6.92
N ALA A 57 -5.03 1.67 7.63
CA ALA A 57 -3.63 1.23 7.56
C ALA A 57 -3.47 -0.24 7.97
N LEU A 58 -4.09 -0.63 9.09
CA LEU A 58 -4.05 -2.00 9.59
C LEU A 58 -4.69 -2.98 8.58
N LYS A 59 -5.84 -2.60 8.02
CA LYS A 59 -6.56 -3.40 7.03
C LYS A 59 -5.77 -3.54 5.73
N LEU A 60 -5.11 -2.46 5.27
CA LEU A 60 -4.22 -2.49 4.11
C LEU A 60 -3.05 -3.45 4.32
N GLY A 61 -2.37 -3.37 5.46
CA GLY A 61 -1.26 -4.29 5.79
C GLY A 61 -1.71 -5.76 5.80
N HIS A 62 -2.87 -6.06 6.38
CA HIS A 62 -3.42 -7.42 6.39
C HIS A 62 -3.77 -7.92 4.98
N LEU A 63 -4.35 -7.05 4.14
CA LEU A 63 -4.68 -7.35 2.75
C LEU A 63 -3.44 -7.59 1.89
N LEU A 64 -2.41 -6.74 2.03
CA LEU A 64 -1.13 -6.89 1.34
C LEU A 64 -0.42 -8.19 1.76
N LYS A 65 -0.41 -8.51 3.06
CA LYS A 65 0.16 -9.78 3.55
C LYS A 65 -0.58 -11.00 2.98
N LYS A 66 -1.91 -10.93 2.88
CA LYS A 66 -2.71 -12.01 2.30
C LYS A 66 -2.45 -12.15 0.79
N ALA A 67 -2.36 -11.02 0.08
CA ALA A 67 -1.99 -10.98 -1.33
C ALA A 67 -0.60 -11.56 -1.58
N ALA A 68 0.38 -11.18 -0.76
CA ALA A 68 1.73 -11.72 -0.80
C ALA A 68 1.72 -13.24 -0.65
N ARG A 69 1.02 -13.75 0.36
CA ARG A 69 0.93 -15.19 0.58
C ARG A 69 0.34 -15.94 -0.62
N ILE A 70 -0.63 -15.36 -1.32
CA ILE A 70 -1.23 -15.97 -2.52
C ILE A 70 -0.26 -15.92 -3.72
N LEU A 71 0.49 -14.84 -3.89
CA LEU A 71 1.37 -14.63 -5.05
C LEU A 71 2.77 -15.25 -4.89
N THR A 72 3.15 -15.61 -3.67
CA THR A 72 4.36 -16.38 -3.35
C THR A 72 4.10 -17.91 -3.32
N THR A 73 2.86 -18.35 -3.53
CA THR A 73 2.51 -19.77 -3.72
C THR A 73 2.48 -20.10 -5.21
#